data_AF-A0A834H4J8-F1
#
_entry.id   AF-A0A834H4J8-F1
#
_cell.length_a   1.000
_cell.length_b   1.000
_cell.length_c   1.000
_cell.angle_alpha   90.00
_cell.angle_beta   90.00
_cell.angle_gamma   90.00
#
_symmetry.space_group_name_H-M   'P 1'
#
loop_
_entity.id
_entity.type
_entity.pdbx_description
1 polymer ?
#
loop_
_entity_poly.entity_id
_entity_poly.type
_entity_poly.pdbx_seq_one_letter_code
_entity_poly.pdbx_strand_id
1 'polypeptide(L)'
;MADLLETWKETHYNEKRKCWTDGSETICKKLKDVQDQAMANGSVPLTDEELSCTAFGPKPGYIRGLGHVPKRSLTKSSQTSQAQLIRDAEEAREETTAAQKKCEEALVEAAQARKNTEQLAETMANIQSQLNFWLQQNGRNMPSNDASDIPRFFYC
;
A
#
# COMPACT_ATOMS: atom_id res chain seq x y z
N MET A 1 -51.22 -17.82 -17.83
CA MET A 1 -49.88 -17.79 -17.20
C MET A 1 -50.01 -16.86 -16.01
N ALA A 2 -49.66 -17.32 -14.81
CA ALA A 2 -49.77 -16.50 -13.61
C ALA A 2 -48.62 -15.49 -13.60
N ASP A 3 -48.92 -14.24 -13.25
CA ASP A 3 -47.91 -13.18 -13.09
C ASP A 3 -46.90 -13.61 -12.01
N LEU A 4 -45.60 -13.50 -12.31
CA LEU A 4 -44.53 -13.83 -11.38
C LEU A 4 -44.67 -13.09 -10.03
N LEU A 5 -45.18 -11.86 -10.06
CA LEU A 5 -45.44 -11.06 -8.87
C LEU A 5 -46.53 -11.66 -7.98
N GLU A 6 -47.62 -12.13 -8.60
CA GLU A 6 -48.74 -12.76 -7.90
C GLU A 6 -48.31 -14.08 -7.27
N THR A 7 -47.61 -14.92 -8.05
CA THR A 7 -47.06 -16.20 -7.58
C THR A 7 -46.07 -16.02 -6.43
N TRP A 8 -45.21 -14.99 -6.48
CA TRP A 8 -44.26 -14.67 -5.41
C TRP A 8 -44.97 -14.26 -4.12
N LYS A 9 -45.99 -13.41 -4.23
CA LYS A 9 -46.79 -12.96 -3.09
C LYS A 9 -47.52 -14.13 -2.44
N GLU A 10 -48.19 -14.98 -3.23
CA GLU A 10 -48.93 -16.14 -2.70
C GLU A 10 -48.03 -17.13 -1.94
N THR A 11 -46.80 -17.33 -2.40
CA THR A 11 -45.87 -18.31 -1.82
C THR A 11 -45.11 -17.79 -0.61
N HIS A 12 -44.84 -16.48 -0.54
CA HIS A 12 -43.97 -15.89 0.48
C HIS A 12 -44.68 -14.96 1.47
N TYR A 13 -45.91 -14.53 1.18
CA TYR A 13 -46.74 -13.76 2.10
C TYR A 13 -47.67 -14.70 2.88
N ASN A 14 -47.53 -14.72 4.20
CA ASN A 14 -48.39 -15.50 5.07
C ASN A 14 -49.67 -14.73 5.37
N GLU A 15 -50.76 -15.06 4.67
CA GLU A 15 -52.04 -14.36 4.82
C GLU A 15 -52.61 -14.45 6.25
N LYS A 16 -52.35 -15.55 6.98
CA LYS A 16 -52.83 -15.75 8.36
C LYS A 16 -52.08 -14.87 9.36
N ARG A 17 -50.77 -14.69 9.15
CA ARG A 17 -49.90 -13.88 10.03
C ARG A 17 -49.69 -12.45 9.53
N LYS A 18 -50.21 -12.13 8.34
CA LYS A 18 -50.06 -10.85 7.64
C LYS A 18 -48.61 -10.38 7.52
N CYS A 19 -47.68 -11.32 7.36
CA CYS A 19 -46.25 -11.04 7.29
C CYS A 19 -45.57 -11.75 6.12
N TRP A 20 -44.50 -11.14 5.62
CA TRP A 20 -43.62 -11.71 4.62
C TRP A 20 -42.65 -12.71 5.27
N THR A 21 -42.27 -13.73 4.51
CA THR A 21 -41.14 -14.60 4.85
C THR A 21 -39.84 -13.79 4.81
N ASP A 22 -38.84 -14.17 5.59
CA ASP A 22 -37.58 -13.43 5.70
C ASP A 22 -36.98 -13.08 4.32
N GLY A 23 -36.62 -11.80 4.14
CA GLY A 23 -36.09 -11.25 2.89
C GLY A 23 -37.08 -11.15 1.70
N SER A 24 -38.24 -11.80 1.73
CA SER A 24 -39.12 -11.92 0.55
C SER A 24 -39.87 -10.63 0.17
N GLU A 25 -40.13 -9.74 1.12
CA GLU A 25 -40.74 -8.43 0.85
C GLU A 25 -39.85 -7.56 -0.04
N THR A 26 -38.54 -7.57 0.24
CA THR A 26 -37.57 -6.78 -0.54
C THR A 26 -37.49 -7.27 -1.98
N ILE A 27 -37.63 -8.57 -2.19
CA ILE A 27 -37.62 -9.20 -3.50
C ILE A 27 -38.91 -8.89 -4.26
N CYS A 28 -40.07 -8.93 -3.57
CA CYS A 28 -41.35 -8.54 -4.17
C CYS A 28 -41.34 -7.07 -4.63
N LYS A 29 -40.77 -6.16 -3.83
CA LYS A 29 -40.62 -4.74 -4.20
C LYS A 29 -39.74 -4.58 -5.44
N LYS A 30 -38.60 -5.27 -5.49
CA LYS A 30 -37.71 -5.25 -6.67
C LYS A 30 -38.38 -5.76 -7.94
N LEU A 31 -39.13 -6.86 -7.87
CA LEU A 31 -39.90 -7.37 -9.01
C LEU A 31 -40.87 -6.30 -9.53
N LYS A 32 -41.56 -5.61 -8.63
CA LYS A 32 -42.50 -4.55 -8.99
C LYS A 32 -41.79 -3.35 -9.61
N ASP A 33 -40.70 -2.89 -9.00
CA ASP A 33 -39.93 -1.75 -9.50
C ASP A 33 -39.37 -1.99 -10.90
N VAL A 34 -38.88 -3.22 -11.18
CA VAL A 34 -38.38 -3.60 -12.51
C VAL A 34 -39.52 -3.63 -13.53
N GLN A 35 -40.69 -4.15 -13.16
CA GLN A 35 -41.87 -4.16 -14.02
C GLN A 35 -42.32 -2.73 -14.35
N ASP A 36 -42.42 -1.86 -13.34
CA ASP A 36 -42.84 -0.47 -13.50
C ASP A 36 -41.85 0.33 -14.37
N GLN A 37 -40.54 0.09 -14.21
CA GLN A 37 -39.50 0.69 -15.07
C GLN A 37 -39.59 0.24 -16.52
N ALA A 38 -39.86 -1.05 -16.78
CA ALA A 38 -40.03 -1.55 -18.13
C ALA A 38 -41.26 -0.94 -18.83
N MET A 39 -42.34 -0.76 -18.08
CA MET A 39 -43.55 -0.10 -18.58
C MET A 39 -43.31 1.40 -18.83
N ALA A 40 -42.57 2.08 -17.95
CA ALA A 40 -42.25 3.50 -18.09
C ALA A 40 -41.36 3.81 -19.30
N ASN A 41 -40.48 2.87 -19.68
CA ASN A 41 -39.61 3.01 -20.86
C ASN A 41 -40.35 2.76 -22.19
N GLY A 42 -41.67 2.51 -22.17
CA GLY A 42 -42.47 2.22 -23.36
C GLY A 42 -42.12 0.90 -24.05
N SER A 43 -41.32 0.05 -23.39
CA SER A 43 -40.98 -1.29 -23.87
C SER A 43 -42.12 -2.28 -23.63
N VAL A 44 -42.10 -3.38 -24.39
CA VAL A 44 -42.98 -4.54 -24.14
C VAL A 44 -42.80 -4.99 -22.68
N PRO A 45 -43.88 -5.40 -21.98
CA PRO A 45 -43.76 -5.99 -20.65
C PRO A 45 -42.70 -7.09 -20.65
N LEU A 46 -41.78 -7.05 -19.69
CA LEU A 46 -40.76 -8.09 -19.53
C LEU A 46 -41.45 -9.45 -19.39
N THR A 47 -40.88 -10.47 -20.03
CA THR A 47 -41.30 -11.85 -19.76
C THR A 47 -40.96 -12.25 -18.33
N ASP A 48 -41.68 -13.23 -17.76
CA ASP A 48 -41.43 -13.70 -16.39
C ASP A 48 -39.97 -14.16 -16.21
N GLU A 49 -39.37 -14.77 -17.25
CA GLU A 49 -37.96 -15.15 -17.24
C GLU A 49 -37.02 -13.93 -17.13
N GLU A 50 -37.26 -12.89 -17.92
CA GLU A 50 -36.42 -11.67 -17.92
C GLU A 50 -36.60 -10.87 -16.62
N LEU A 51 -37.84 -10.79 -16.13
CA LEU A 51 -38.18 -10.15 -14.86
C LEU A 51 -37.48 -10.87 -13.69
N SER A 52 -37.52 -12.20 -13.68
CA SER A 52 -36.85 -13.01 -12.67
C SER A 52 -35.33 -12.82 -12.66
N CYS A 53 -34.70 -12.82 -13.84
CA CYS A 53 -33.24 -12.65 -13.95
C CYS A 53 -32.79 -11.27 -13.44
N THR A 54 -33.60 -10.24 -13.70
CA THR A 54 -33.29 -8.86 -13.32
C THR A 54 -33.52 -8.64 -11.82
N ALA A 55 -34.63 -9.12 -11.26
CA ALA A 55 -35.00 -8.88 -9.86
C ALA A 55 -34.23 -9.76 -8.86
N PHE A 56 -34.02 -11.04 -9.17
CA PHE A 56 -33.25 -11.95 -8.32
C PHE A 56 -31.73 -11.80 -8.53
N GLY A 57 -31.32 -11.17 -9.62
CA GLY A 57 -29.93 -11.06 -10.05
C GLY A 57 -29.37 -12.39 -10.57
N PRO A 58 -28.08 -12.42 -10.98
CA PRO A 58 -27.45 -13.64 -11.46
C PRO A 58 -27.49 -14.73 -10.38
N LYS A 59 -28.26 -15.79 -10.64
CA LYS A 59 -28.31 -16.98 -9.78
C LYS A 59 -26.88 -17.49 -9.59
N PRO A 60 -26.38 -17.61 -8.35
CA PRO A 60 -25.08 -18.19 -8.08
C PRO A 60 -24.96 -19.58 -8.74
N GLY A 61 -24.20 -19.64 -9.83
CA GLY A 61 -23.82 -20.91 -10.46
C GLY A 61 -24.73 -21.42 -11.57
N TYR A 62 -25.47 -20.60 -12.32
CA TYR A 62 -26.12 -21.09 -13.54
C TYR A 62 -25.74 -20.26 -14.76
N ILE A 63 -24.94 -20.83 -15.66
CA ILE A 63 -24.67 -20.29 -17.00
C ILE A 63 -25.39 -21.21 -18.00
N ARG A 64 -26.20 -20.64 -18.88
CA ARG A 64 -26.93 -21.39 -19.92
C ARG A 64 -25.93 -22.15 -20.79
N GLY A 65 -25.99 -23.49 -20.76
CA GLY A 65 -25.10 -24.39 -21.52
C GLY A 65 -23.92 -24.98 -20.74
N LEU A 66 -23.70 -24.60 -19.48
CA LEU A 66 -22.62 -25.10 -18.64
C LEU A 66 -23.16 -25.32 -17.21
N GLY A 67 -23.46 -26.57 -16.86
CA GLY A 67 -23.96 -26.94 -15.53
C GLY A 67 -23.10 -26.39 -14.39
N HIS A 68 -23.72 -26.22 -13.21
CA HIS A 68 -23.23 -25.55 -12.01
C HIS A 68 -21.71 -25.37 -11.84
N VAL A 69 -21.27 -24.11 -11.69
CA VAL A 69 -20.03 -23.76 -10.98
C VAL A 69 -20.34 -22.77 -9.85
N PRO A 70 -20.28 -23.19 -8.57
CA PRO A 70 -20.29 -22.27 -7.45
C PRO A 70 -19.03 -21.38 -7.41
N LYS A 71 -19.28 -20.09 -7.63
CA LYS A 71 -18.55 -18.85 -7.24
C LYS A 71 -17.01 -18.82 -7.16
N ARG A 72 -16.49 -17.90 -7.99
CA ARG A 72 -15.29 -17.04 -7.88
C ARG A 72 -13.98 -17.73 -7.49
N SER A 73 -13.12 -17.83 -8.50
CA SER A 73 -11.65 -17.89 -8.44
C SER A 73 -11.05 -17.32 -7.15
N LEU A 74 -10.88 -18.16 -6.13
CA LEU A 74 -9.68 -18.09 -5.32
C LEU A 74 -8.58 -18.70 -6.18
N THR A 75 -7.78 -17.83 -6.76
CA THR A 75 -6.48 -18.13 -7.35
C THR A 75 -5.73 -19.19 -6.54
N LYS A 76 -5.75 -20.46 -6.97
CA LYS A 76 -4.80 -21.55 -6.61
C LYS A 76 -4.36 -21.70 -5.13
N SER A 77 -5.06 -21.13 -4.15
CA SER A 77 -4.60 -20.99 -2.75
C SER A 77 -5.66 -21.48 -1.76
N SER A 78 -6.20 -22.68 -1.96
CA SER A 78 -7.21 -23.24 -1.03
C SER A 78 -7.03 -24.73 -0.77
N GLN A 79 -5.79 -25.16 -0.51
CA GLN A 79 -5.51 -26.42 0.18
C GLN A 79 -4.41 -26.28 1.24
N THR A 80 -4.22 -25.09 1.82
CA THR A 80 -3.35 -24.92 2.99
C THR A 80 -4.17 -25.05 4.26
N SER A 81 -3.90 -26.11 5.04
CA SER A 81 -4.48 -26.29 6.36
C SER A 81 -4.19 -25.08 7.25
N GLN A 82 -5.09 -24.75 8.18
CA GLN A 82 -4.92 -23.64 9.13
C GLN A 82 -3.56 -23.67 9.86
N ALA A 83 -3.05 -24.87 10.17
CA ALA A 83 -1.72 -25.06 10.76
C ALA A 83 -0.56 -24.61 9.86
N GLN A 84 -0.69 -24.75 8.53
CA GLN A 84 0.33 -24.25 7.59
C GLN A 84 0.32 -22.72 7.57
N LEU A 85 -0.87 -22.10 7.55
CA LEU A 85 -0.98 -20.64 7.57
C LEU A 85 -0.38 -20.01 8.84
N ILE A 86 -0.52 -20.69 9.98
CA ILE A 86 0.08 -20.24 11.25
C ILE A 86 1.61 -20.32 11.17
N ARG A 87 2.16 -21.42 10.66
CA ARG A 87 3.62 -21.57 10.46
C ARG A 87 4.19 -20.51 9.52
N ASP A 88 3.55 -20.31 8.36
CA ASP A 88 3.99 -19.33 7.37
C ASP A 88 3.94 -17.90 7.95
N ALA A 89 2.93 -17.61 8.78
CA ALA A 89 2.81 -16.32 9.46
C ALA A 89 3.86 -16.15 10.57
N GLU A 90 4.22 -17.20 11.30
CA GLU A 90 5.30 -17.17 12.29
C GLU A 90 6.67 -16.97 11.62
N GLU A 91 6.96 -17.71 10.57
CA GLU A 91 8.20 -17.59 9.78
C GLU A 91 8.36 -16.17 9.21
N ALA A 92 7.32 -15.61 8.61
CA ALA A 92 7.34 -14.24 8.12
C ALA A 92 7.59 -13.21 9.24
N ARG A 93 7.11 -13.47 10.46
CA ARG A 93 7.37 -12.61 11.63
C ARG A 93 8.82 -12.74 12.11
N GLU A 94 9.38 -13.94 12.08
CA GLU A 94 10.79 -14.14 12.44
C GLU A 94 11.72 -13.48 11.42
N GLU A 95 11.46 -13.62 10.12
CA GLU A 95 12.25 -12.97 9.07
C GLU A 95 12.21 -11.44 9.18
N THR A 96 11.03 -10.86 9.43
CA THR A 96 10.88 -9.41 9.56
C THR A 96 11.60 -8.88 10.80
N THR A 97 11.54 -9.58 11.93
CA THR A 97 12.29 -9.17 13.14
C THR A 97 13.80 -9.33 12.98
N ALA A 98 14.26 -10.41 12.32
CA ALA A 98 15.66 -10.60 12.00
C ALA A 98 16.20 -9.52 11.06
N ALA A 99 15.41 -9.14 10.04
CA ALA A 99 15.77 -8.07 9.11
C ALA A 99 15.81 -6.71 9.83
N GLN A 100 14.83 -6.41 10.69
CA GLN A 100 14.83 -5.19 11.51
C GLN A 100 16.06 -5.10 12.40
N LYS A 101 16.43 -6.19 13.08
CA LYS A 101 17.62 -6.23 13.93
C LYS A 101 18.90 -5.95 13.13
N LYS A 102 19.06 -6.55 11.94
CA LYS A 102 20.20 -6.28 11.06
C LYS A 102 20.25 -4.82 10.60
N CYS A 103 19.10 -4.24 10.27
CA CYS A 103 19.02 -2.82 9.91
C CYS A 103 19.40 -1.91 11.09
N GLU A 104 18.94 -2.23 12.30
CA GLU A 104 19.30 -1.50 13.53
C GLU A 104 20.81 -1.56 13.79
N GLU A 105 21.40 -2.75 13.72
CA GLU A 105 22.84 -2.95 13.87
C GLU A 105 23.63 -2.14 12.84
N ALA A 106 23.22 -2.16 11.57
CA ALA A 106 23.84 -1.38 10.50
C ALA A 106 23.70 0.15 10.71
N LEU A 107 22.57 0.61 11.26
CA LEU A 107 22.37 2.01 11.60
C LEU A 107 23.29 2.46 12.73
N VAL A 108 23.48 1.62 13.76
CA VAL A 108 24.41 1.90 14.87
C VAL A 108 25.84 1.96 14.35
N GLU A 109 26.25 1.02 13.50
CA GLU A 109 27.58 1.01 12.89
C GLU A 109 27.81 2.26 12.02
N ALA A 110 26.84 2.62 11.16
CA ALA A 110 26.92 3.81 10.34
C ALA A 110 26.99 5.10 11.19
N ALA A 111 26.23 5.18 12.28
CA ALA A 111 26.28 6.30 13.21
C ALA A 111 27.65 6.42 13.90
N GLN A 112 28.26 5.29 14.28
CA GLN A 112 29.61 5.30 14.86
C GLN A 112 30.67 5.68 13.83
N ALA A 113 30.58 5.17 12.59
CA ALA A 113 31.47 5.56 11.50
C ALA A 113 31.41 7.06 11.25
N ARG A 114 30.21 7.65 11.25
CA ARG A 114 30.03 9.11 11.13
C ARG A 114 30.73 9.88 12.25
N LYS A 115 30.52 9.48 13.51
CA LYS A 115 31.22 10.11 14.65
C LYS A 115 32.74 10.03 14.51
N ASN A 116 33.27 8.89 14.08
CA ASN A 116 34.70 8.72 13.86
C ASN A 116 35.21 9.65 12.75
N THR A 117 34.47 9.80 11.65
CA THR A 117 34.85 10.73 10.57
C THR A 117 34.79 12.20 11.00
N GLU A 118 33.81 12.57 11.81
CA GLU A 118 33.68 13.92 12.37
C GLU A 118 34.86 14.24 13.30
N GLN A 119 35.21 13.32 14.20
CA GLN A 119 36.39 13.46 15.04
C GLN A 119 37.68 13.57 14.23
N LEU A 120 37.84 12.77 13.18
CA LEU A 120 39.01 12.87 12.30
C LEU A 120 39.07 14.25 11.63
N ALA A 121 37.95 14.77 11.12
CA ALA A 121 37.88 16.10 10.53
C ALA A 121 38.25 17.21 11.54
N GLU A 122 37.77 17.11 12.78
CA GLU A 122 38.14 18.03 13.87
C GLU A 122 39.64 17.98 14.18
N THR A 123 40.23 16.78 14.28
CA THR A 123 41.67 16.65 14.52
C THR A 123 42.49 17.23 13.37
N MET A 124 42.08 17.03 12.12
CA MET A 124 42.73 17.62 10.95
C MET A 124 42.64 19.14 10.97
N ALA A 125 41.47 19.72 11.29
CA ALA A 125 41.30 21.16 11.41
C ALA A 125 42.19 21.75 12.52
N ASN A 126 42.30 21.05 13.67
CA ASN A 126 43.18 21.45 14.75
C ASN A 126 44.65 21.48 14.29
N ILE A 127 45.15 20.40 13.68
CA ILE A 127 46.52 20.33 13.16
C ILE A 127 46.78 21.42 12.12
N GLN A 128 45.84 21.65 11.20
CA GLN A 128 45.96 22.73 10.21
C GLN A 128 46.06 24.11 10.85
N SER A 129 45.26 24.38 11.89
CA SER A 129 45.35 25.66 12.62
C SER A 129 46.68 25.82 13.35
N GLN A 130 47.22 24.76 13.96
CA GLN A 130 48.55 24.77 14.59
C GLN A 130 49.66 25.03 13.58
N LEU A 131 49.62 24.36 12.42
CA LEU A 131 50.57 24.59 11.33
C LEU A 131 50.52 26.03 10.84
N ASN A 132 49.32 26.56 10.57
CA ASN A 132 49.13 27.95 10.17
C ASN A 132 49.66 28.93 11.21
N PHE A 133 49.41 28.66 12.49
CA PHE A 133 49.97 29.45 13.59
C PHE A 133 51.50 29.44 13.57
N TRP A 134 52.13 28.26 13.46
CA TRP A 134 53.59 28.14 13.43
C TRP A 134 54.22 28.83 12.21
N LEU A 135 53.59 28.70 11.03
CA LEU A 135 54.01 29.40 9.82
C LEU A 135 53.93 30.92 9.98
N GLN A 136 52.89 31.45 10.64
CA GLN A 136 52.79 32.89 10.93
C GLN A 136 53.83 33.38 11.93
N GLN A 137 54.16 32.59 12.97
CA GLN A 137 55.20 32.95 13.94
C GLN A 137 56.57 33.05 13.28
N ASN A 138 56.92 32.09 12.41
CA ASN A 138 58.22 32.11 11.72
C ASN A 138 58.27 33.11 10.56
N GLY A 139 57.15 33.39 9.89
CA GLY A 139 57.08 34.43 8.85
C GLY A 139 57.30 35.85 9.39
N ARG A 140 56.99 36.10 10.67
CA ARG A 140 57.26 37.39 11.34
C ARG A 140 58.71 37.54 11.83
N ASN A 141 59.47 36.44 11.91
CA ASN A 141 60.83 36.41 12.46
C ASN A 141 61.92 36.32 11.37
N MET A 142 61.56 36.53 10.10
CA MET A 142 62.54 36.79 9.04
C MET A 142 63.17 38.16 9.34
N PRO A 143 64.47 38.26 9.68
CA PRO A 143 65.09 39.57 9.82
C PRO A 143 64.90 40.29 8.48
N SER A 144 64.34 41.50 8.54
CA SER A 144 64.36 42.42 7.39
C SER A 144 65.81 42.56 6.99
N ASN A 145 66.20 41.90 5.91
CA ASN A 145 67.50 42.11 5.32
C ASN A 145 67.40 43.49 4.68
N ASP A 146 67.74 44.53 5.44
CA ASP A 146 67.98 45.88 4.94
C ASP A 146 69.12 45.78 3.93
N ALA A 147 68.74 45.45 2.69
CA ALA A 147 69.61 45.52 1.53
C ALA A 147 69.71 46.98 1.10
N SER A 148 70.30 47.80 1.97
CA SER A 148 70.72 49.16 1.66
C SER A 148 72.17 49.35 2.05
N ASP A 149 73.04 48.58 1.42
CA ASP A 149 74.46 48.93 1.26
C ASP A 149 74.96 48.35 -0.07
N ILE A 150 74.57 49.01 -1.17
CA ILE A 150 75.25 48.86 -2.45
C ILE A 150 76.28 49.99 -2.52
N PRO A 151 77.60 49.72 -2.47
CA PRO A 151 78.57 50.76 -2.69
C PRO A 151 78.46 51.22 -4.15
N ARG A 152 78.05 52.48 -4.34
CA ARG A 152 78.12 53.16 -5.65
C ARG A 152 79.59 53.32 -6.01
N PHE A 153 80.11 52.40 -6.81
CA PHE A 153 81.32 52.64 -7.59
C PHE A 153 81.01 53.72 -8.63
N PHE A 154 81.52 54.92 -8.40
CA PHE A 154 81.65 55.95 -9.43
C PHE A 154 82.76 55.54 -10.39
N TYR A 155 82.43 55.33 -11.66
CA TYR A 155 83.40 55.34 -12.75
C TYR A 155 83.06 56.51 -13.68
N CYS A 156 84.05 57.38 -13.84
CA CYS A 156 84.23 58.52 -14.76
C CYS A 156 83.23 59.67 -14.66
#